data_AF-A0A7W5SDC4-F1
#
_entry.id   AF-A0A7W5SDC4-F1
#
_cell.length_a   1.000
_cell.length_b   1.000
_cell.length_c   1.000
_cell.angle_alpha   90.00
_cell.angle_beta   90.00
_cell.angle_gamma   90.00
#
_symmetry.space_group_name_H-M   'P 1'
#
loop_
_entity.id
_entity.type
_entity.pdbx_description
1 polymer ?
#
loop_
_entity_poly.entity_id
_entity_poly.type
_entity_poly.pdbx_seq_one_letter_code
_entity_poly.pdbx_strand_id
1 'polypeptide(L)'
;MGWLFMRDMGGHATPRSYLDNQFTYQRDTHRLTVLASAMVGSTYYAACERLANDAERVVFGIVCLTKTSTGARDGCTFGFKDMDETVGPNESECPAAILDELTATDSEYALAWRARCRANLLAKKLDRAKPTPKPGQTIIFDEPMRFSDGSDRSRFEVVANPKGKTPLFRDPESRAICRIPAFRKRAYRIVHAAIVVRDAASG
;
A
#
# COMPACT_ATOMS: atom_id res chain seq x y z
N MET A 1 -4.38 17.04 -17.22
CA MET A 1 -2.91 16.91 -17.20
C MET A 1 -2.49 15.64 -17.92
N GLY A 2 -1.65 15.76 -18.95
CA GLY A 2 -1.15 14.65 -19.78
C GLY A 2 0.16 14.08 -19.26
N TRP A 3 0.72 13.09 -19.95
CA TRP A 3 2.06 12.57 -19.68
C TRP A 3 3.12 13.47 -20.30
N LEU A 4 4.17 13.80 -19.56
CA LEU A 4 5.40 14.36 -20.09
C LEU A 4 6.41 13.23 -20.28
N PHE A 5 7.01 13.14 -21.47
CA PHE A 5 8.08 12.19 -21.77
C PHE A 5 9.36 12.93 -22.16
N MET A 6 10.49 12.34 -21.81
CA MET A 6 11.83 12.87 -22.03
C MET A 6 12.83 11.76 -22.30
N ARG A 7 13.92 12.14 -22.96
CA ARG A 7 14.98 11.21 -23.39
C ARG A 7 15.65 10.53 -22.21
N ASP A 8 15.98 11.30 -21.18
CA ASP A 8 16.59 10.85 -19.94
C ASP A 8 16.19 11.78 -18.79
N MET A 9 16.68 11.47 -17.59
CA MET A 9 16.44 12.23 -16.37
C MET A 9 17.48 13.33 -16.14
N GLY A 10 18.11 13.90 -17.17
CA GLY A 10 19.02 15.04 -17.05
C GLY A 10 20.24 14.78 -16.16
N GLY A 11 20.76 13.56 -16.14
CA GLY A 11 21.89 13.15 -15.28
C GLY A 11 21.51 12.73 -13.86
N HIS A 12 20.24 12.80 -13.48
CA HIS A 12 19.77 12.27 -12.20
C HIS A 12 19.72 10.74 -12.21
N ALA A 13 20.25 10.10 -11.15
CA ALA A 13 20.35 8.65 -11.07
C ALA A 13 19.01 7.94 -10.88
N THR A 14 17.99 8.63 -10.34
CA THR A 14 16.69 8.03 -10.04
C THR A 14 15.53 8.97 -10.39
N PRO A 15 14.32 8.42 -10.66
CA PRO A 15 13.11 9.22 -10.85
C PRO A 15 12.82 10.15 -9.66
N ARG A 16 13.08 9.67 -8.44
CA ARG A 16 12.90 10.45 -7.22
C ARG A 16 13.79 11.69 -7.23
N SER A 17 15.10 11.51 -7.42
CA SER A 17 16.05 12.64 -7.44
C SER A 17 15.76 13.64 -8.57
N TYR A 18 15.26 13.15 -9.71
CA TYR A 18 14.83 14.01 -10.81
C TYR A 18 13.60 14.84 -10.40
N LEU A 19 12.58 14.20 -9.84
CA LEU A 19 11.34 14.88 -9.42
C LEU A 19 11.56 15.81 -8.22
N ASP A 20 12.44 15.44 -7.28
CA ASP A 20 12.86 16.32 -6.18
C ASP A 20 13.41 17.65 -6.73
N ASN A 21 14.26 17.58 -7.75
CA ASN A 21 14.81 18.73 -8.45
C ASN A 21 13.74 19.47 -9.27
N GLN A 22 12.90 18.75 -10.01
CA GLN A 22 11.83 19.34 -10.83
C GLN A 22 10.83 20.16 -10.02
N PHE A 23 10.55 19.75 -8.78
CA PHE A 23 9.65 20.46 -7.86
C PHE A 23 10.38 21.32 -6.82
N THR A 24 11.67 21.58 -7.03
CA THR A 24 12.45 22.54 -6.24
C THR A 24 12.97 23.64 -7.15
N TYR A 25 12.28 24.78 -7.17
CA TYR A 25 12.62 25.89 -8.06
C TYR A 25 12.19 27.23 -7.48
N GLN A 26 12.76 28.31 -8.02
CA GLN A 26 12.35 29.69 -7.73
C GLN A 26 11.88 30.36 -9.03
N ARG A 27 10.74 31.04 -8.96
CA ARG A 27 10.19 31.93 -9.99
C ARG A 27 10.02 33.33 -9.39
N ASP A 28 9.72 34.31 -10.22
CA ASP A 28 9.50 35.70 -9.78
C ASP A 28 8.34 35.83 -8.79
N THR A 29 7.33 34.97 -8.90
CA THR A 29 6.10 35.05 -8.10
C THR A 29 6.09 34.15 -6.86
N HIS A 30 6.88 33.08 -6.88
CA HIS A 30 6.92 32.10 -5.80
C HIS A 30 8.14 31.19 -5.87
N ARG A 31 8.45 30.57 -4.73
CA ARG A 31 9.37 29.43 -4.63
C ARG A 31 8.59 28.17 -4.32
N LEU A 32 9.01 27.05 -4.92
CA LEU A 32 8.58 25.71 -4.56
C LEU A 32 9.79 24.92 -4.01
N THR A 33 9.60 24.19 -2.92
CA THR A 33 10.66 23.38 -2.31
C THR A 33 10.10 22.06 -1.82
N VAL A 34 10.73 20.95 -2.21
CA VAL A 34 10.38 19.62 -1.68
C VAL A 34 10.93 19.48 -0.27
N LEU A 35 10.05 19.33 0.72
CA LEU A 35 10.43 19.13 2.12
C LEU A 35 10.66 17.64 2.44
N ALA A 36 9.81 16.79 1.88
CA ALA A 36 9.89 15.34 2.01
C ALA A 36 9.36 14.67 0.74
N SER A 37 9.97 13.56 0.34
CA SER A 37 9.53 12.80 -0.82
C SER A 37 9.74 11.29 -0.65
N ALA A 38 9.06 10.49 -1.45
CA ALA A 38 9.23 9.05 -1.49
C ALA A 38 8.73 8.45 -2.80
N MET A 39 9.27 7.29 -3.16
CA MET A 39 8.70 6.42 -4.19
C MET A 39 7.96 5.26 -3.52
N VAL A 40 6.72 5.01 -3.94
CA VAL A 40 5.97 3.79 -3.62
C VAL A 40 5.60 3.12 -4.95
N GLY A 41 6.32 2.04 -5.29
CA GLY A 41 6.27 1.47 -6.63
C GLY A 41 6.75 2.48 -7.67
N SER A 42 5.94 2.73 -8.69
CA SER A 42 6.19 3.73 -9.74
C SER A 42 5.54 5.09 -9.45
N THR A 43 5.03 5.32 -8.25
CA THR A 43 4.41 6.59 -7.86
C THR A 43 5.31 7.36 -6.91
N TYR A 44 5.62 8.59 -7.29
CA TYR A 44 6.29 9.58 -6.46
C TYR A 44 5.25 10.33 -5.63
N TYR A 45 5.57 10.58 -4.37
CA TYR A 45 4.83 11.45 -3.48
C TYR A 45 5.78 12.49 -2.89
N ALA A 46 5.31 13.72 -2.70
CA ALA A 46 6.07 14.76 -2.01
C ALA A 46 5.19 15.73 -1.24
N ALA A 47 5.76 16.27 -0.17
CA ALA A 47 5.28 17.47 0.50
C ALA A 47 6.07 18.65 -0.07
N CYS A 48 5.38 19.56 -0.75
CA CYS A 48 5.98 20.70 -1.41
C CYS A 48 5.55 21.99 -0.71
N GLU A 49 6.53 22.73 -0.21
CA GLU A 49 6.34 24.08 0.31
C GLU A 49 6.26 25.07 -0.86
N ARG A 50 5.15 25.80 -0.95
CA ARG A 50 5.05 27.00 -1.77
C ARG A 50 5.07 28.23 -0.89
N LEU A 51 6.03 29.11 -1.17
CA LEU A 51 6.14 30.44 -0.59
C LEU A 51 5.96 31.45 -1.71
N ALA A 52 4.83 32.16 -1.73
CA ALA A 52 4.64 33.31 -2.61
C ALA A 52 5.04 34.59 -1.88
N ASN A 53 5.45 35.63 -2.62
CA ASN A 53 6.07 36.82 -2.06
C ASN A 53 5.21 37.51 -0.97
N ASP A 54 3.89 37.51 -1.13
CA ASP A 54 2.93 38.16 -0.23
C ASP A 54 1.81 37.23 0.26
N ALA A 55 2.04 35.90 0.21
CA ALA A 55 1.03 34.94 0.65
C ALA A 55 1.55 34.06 1.80
N GLU A 56 0.60 33.46 2.50
CA GLU A 56 0.91 32.47 3.52
C GLU A 56 1.67 31.28 2.93
N ARG A 57 2.62 30.78 3.72
CA ARG A 57 3.34 29.55 3.45
C ARG A 57 2.35 28.38 3.42
N VAL A 58 2.29 27.65 2.31
CA VAL A 58 1.45 26.45 2.16
C VAL A 58 2.32 25.25 1.85
N VAL A 59 2.06 24.12 2.51
CA VAL A 59 2.67 22.82 2.19
C VAL A 59 1.58 21.87 1.73
N PHE A 60 1.68 21.41 0.48
CA PHE A 60 0.66 20.58 -0.16
C PHE A 60 1.28 19.32 -0.79
N GLY A 61 0.45 18.31 -0.99
CA GLY A 61 0.85 17.04 -1.58
C GLY A 61 0.98 17.11 -3.10
N ILE A 62 2.12 16.68 -3.65
CA ILE A 62 2.30 16.37 -5.07
C ILE A 62 2.42 14.85 -5.25
N VAL A 63 1.74 14.33 -6.27
CA VAL A 63 1.77 12.94 -6.71
C VAL A 63 2.23 12.89 -8.16
N CYS A 64 3.23 12.07 -8.47
CA CYS A 64 3.61 11.82 -9.85
C CYS A 64 3.59 10.33 -10.18
N LEU A 65 2.87 9.96 -11.22
CA LEU A 65 3.04 8.66 -11.86
C LEU A 65 4.30 8.71 -12.71
N THR A 66 5.17 7.71 -12.58
CA THR A 66 6.37 7.60 -13.40
C THR A 66 6.29 6.39 -14.30
N LYS A 67 6.93 6.48 -15.46
CA LYS A 67 7.04 5.40 -16.44
C LYS A 67 8.42 5.41 -17.06
N THR A 68 9.03 4.23 -17.15
CA THR A 68 10.28 4.02 -17.89
C THR A 68 10.01 3.09 -19.05
N SER A 69 10.53 3.41 -20.24
CA SER A 69 10.37 2.66 -21.47
C SER A 69 11.73 2.33 -22.08
N THR A 70 12.11 1.05 -22.08
CA THR A 70 13.30 0.56 -22.78
C THR A 70 12.93 0.30 -24.23
N GLY A 71 13.38 1.15 -25.17
CA GLY A 71 13.11 1.00 -26.60
C GLY A 71 12.06 1.94 -27.19
N ALA A 72 11.81 3.09 -26.55
CA ALA A 72 11.00 4.15 -27.14
C ALA A 72 11.62 4.60 -28.49
N ARG A 73 10.84 4.55 -29.58
CA ARG A 73 11.33 4.83 -30.94
C ARG A 73 11.81 6.28 -31.13
N ASP A 74 11.26 7.20 -30.35
CA ASP A 74 11.62 8.62 -30.30
C ASP A 74 12.78 8.92 -29.33
N GLY A 75 13.29 7.88 -28.65
CA GLY A 75 14.33 7.98 -27.63
C GLY A 75 13.84 8.47 -26.27
N CYS A 76 12.54 8.73 -26.09
CA CYS A 76 11.98 9.22 -24.82
C CYS A 76 11.79 8.09 -23.81
N THR A 77 12.83 7.80 -23.02
CA THR A 77 12.86 6.63 -22.13
C THR A 77 12.23 6.84 -20.76
N PHE A 78 12.00 8.08 -20.33
CA PHE A 78 11.39 8.40 -19.05
C PHE A 78 10.18 9.31 -19.24
N GLY A 79 9.13 9.11 -18.45
CA GLY A 79 8.01 10.03 -18.41
C GLY A 79 7.35 10.08 -17.04
N PHE A 80 6.71 11.21 -16.77
CA PHE A 80 5.91 11.39 -15.57
C PHE A 80 4.62 12.14 -15.86
N LYS A 81 3.66 11.98 -14.97
CA LYS A 81 2.41 12.74 -14.93
C LYS A 81 2.19 13.23 -13.52
N ASP A 82 2.25 14.53 -13.34
CA ASP A 82 2.07 15.22 -12.07
C ASP A 82 0.63 15.64 -11.83
N MET A 83 0.24 15.56 -10.56
CA MET A 83 -1.05 15.93 -10.00
C MET A 83 -0.79 16.41 -8.57
N ASP A 84 -1.45 17.48 -8.14
CA ASP A 84 -1.46 17.85 -6.72
C ASP A 84 -2.69 17.25 -6.02
N GLU A 85 -2.72 17.30 -4.69
CA GLU A 85 -3.80 16.73 -3.90
C GLU A 85 -5.19 17.33 -4.17
N THR A 86 -5.28 18.56 -4.70
CA THR A 86 -6.57 19.24 -4.94
C THR A 86 -7.31 18.69 -6.16
N VAL A 87 -6.64 17.94 -7.04
CA VAL A 87 -7.30 17.21 -8.14
C VAL A 87 -7.72 15.78 -7.75
N GLY A 88 -7.54 15.42 -6.47
CA GLY A 88 -8.01 14.15 -5.90
C GLY A 88 -7.41 12.90 -6.56
N PRO A 89 -6.07 12.74 -6.61
CA PRO A 89 -5.44 11.62 -7.30
C PRO A 89 -5.90 10.27 -6.75
N ASN A 90 -5.99 9.26 -7.62
CA ASN A 90 -6.42 7.92 -7.24
C ASN A 90 -5.36 7.21 -6.38
N GLU A 91 -4.09 7.43 -6.71
CA GLU A 91 -2.94 6.90 -5.99
C GLU A 91 -2.88 7.48 -4.59
N SER A 92 -3.17 6.64 -3.62
CA SER A 92 -3.40 7.02 -2.22
C SER A 92 -2.53 6.18 -1.28
N GLU A 93 -1.30 5.90 -1.69
CA GLU A 93 -0.34 5.09 -0.92
C GLU A 93 0.74 5.97 -0.27
N CYS A 94 0.47 7.27 -0.13
CA CYS A 94 1.39 8.28 0.38
C CYS A 94 1.89 7.94 1.80
N PRO A 95 3.22 7.94 2.05
CA PRO A 95 3.79 7.73 3.38
C PRO A 95 3.33 8.74 4.43
N ALA A 96 3.23 8.28 5.69
CA ALA A 96 2.81 9.10 6.83
C ALA A 96 3.68 10.37 6.97
N ALA A 97 5.00 10.22 6.89
CA ALA A 97 5.94 11.33 7.04
C ALA A 97 5.71 12.47 6.03
N ILE A 98 5.21 12.18 4.82
CA ILE A 98 4.86 13.22 3.85
C ILE A 98 3.54 13.89 4.22
N LEU A 99 2.54 13.09 4.63
CA LEU A 99 1.24 13.60 5.06
C LEU A 99 1.33 14.46 6.33
N ASP A 100 2.30 14.18 7.20
CA ASP A 100 2.55 14.91 8.45
C ASP A 100 3.11 16.33 8.21
N GLU A 101 3.72 16.59 7.04
CA GLU A 101 4.26 17.91 6.66
C GLU A 101 3.19 18.86 6.09
N LEU A 102 2.02 18.34 5.70
CA LEU A 102 1.04 19.10 4.93
C LEU A 102 0.27 20.10 5.81
N THR A 103 0.19 21.36 5.36
CA THR A 103 -0.58 22.39 6.06
C THR A 103 -2.09 22.13 5.94
N ALA A 104 -2.88 22.79 6.79
CA ALA A 104 -4.35 22.73 6.68
C ALA A 104 -4.84 23.24 5.31
N THR A 105 -5.98 22.72 4.88
CA THR A 105 -6.64 23.10 3.61
C THR A 105 -8.14 22.87 3.74
N ASP A 106 -8.91 23.65 2.99
CA ASP A 106 -10.36 23.56 2.82
C ASP A 106 -10.77 22.76 1.58
N SER A 107 -9.81 22.34 0.73
CA SER A 107 -10.09 21.56 -0.47
C SER A 107 -10.64 20.17 -0.10
N GLU A 108 -11.91 19.92 -0.45
CA GLU A 108 -12.57 18.64 -0.22
C GLU A 108 -11.81 17.47 -0.87
N TYR A 109 -11.28 17.66 -2.08
CA TYR A 109 -10.50 16.66 -2.80
C TYR A 109 -9.19 16.33 -2.09
N ALA A 110 -8.48 17.35 -1.60
CA ALA A 110 -7.23 17.16 -0.85
C ALA A 110 -7.49 16.42 0.46
N LEU A 111 -8.49 16.86 1.24
CA LEU A 111 -8.88 16.22 2.50
C LEU A 111 -9.29 14.76 2.27
N ALA A 112 -10.10 14.49 1.24
CA ALA A 112 -10.50 13.13 0.88
C ALA A 112 -9.29 12.26 0.46
N TRP A 113 -8.35 12.81 -0.31
CA TRP A 113 -7.14 12.10 -0.69
C TRP A 113 -6.25 11.77 0.52
N ARG A 114 -5.98 12.75 1.39
CA ARG A 114 -5.21 12.56 2.63
C ARG A 114 -5.84 11.49 3.53
N ALA A 115 -7.17 11.50 3.67
CA ALA A 115 -7.90 10.49 4.43
C ALA A 115 -7.74 9.08 3.84
N ARG A 116 -7.85 8.91 2.50
CA ARG A 116 -7.58 7.63 1.84
C ARG A 116 -6.15 7.15 2.10
N CYS A 117 -5.16 8.04 2.02
CA CYS A 117 -3.77 7.69 2.33
C CYS A 117 -3.60 7.18 3.76
N ARG A 118 -4.17 7.85 4.76
CA ARG A 118 -4.13 7.41 6.16
C ARG A 118 -4.85 6.07 6.37
N ALA A 119 -6.00 5.86 5.73
CA ALA A 119 -6.74 4.60 5.80
C ALA A 119 -5.91 3.43 5.23
N ASN A 120 -5.23 3.63 4.09
CA ASN A 120 -4.37 2.62 3.49
C ASN A 120 -3.15 2.29 4.38
N LEU A 121 -2.54 3.30 5.02
CA LEU A 121 -1.47 3.09 5.99
C LEU A 121 -1.93 2.24 7.18
N LEU A 122 -3.13 2.52 7.71
CA LEU A 122 -3.73 1.74 8.79
C LEU A 122 -4.03 0.30 8.35
N ALA A 123 -4.64 0.12 7.18
CA ALA A 123 -4.94 -1.20 6.63
C ALA A 123 -3.67 -2.05 6.47
N LYS A 124 -2.58 -1.47 5.93
CA LYS A 124 -1.27 -2.13 5.85
C LYS A 124 -0.68 -2.46 7.21
N LYS A 125 -0.83 -1.57 8.20
CA LYS A 125 -0.37 -1.82 9.58
C LYS A 125 -1.12 -3.00 10.19
N LEU A 126 -2.44 -3.05 10.04
CA LEU A 126 -3.27 -4.15 10.52
C LEU A 126 -2.94 -5.46 9.81
N ASP A 127 -2.75 -5.45 8.48
CA ASP A 127 -2.40 -6.65 7.74
C ASP A 127 -1.04 -7.23 8.14
N ARG A 128 -0.03 -6.37 8.38
CA ARG A 128 1.27 -6.79 8.92
C ARG A 128 1.19 -7.33 10.35
N ALA A 129 0.26 -6.82 11.15
CA ALA A 129 0.04 -7.26 12.52
C ALA A 129 -0.73 -8.60 12.61
N LYS A 130 -1.31 -9.08 11.50
CA LYS A 130 -2.01 -10.38 11.49
C LYS A 130 -1.06 -11.50 11.93
N PRO A 131 -1.52 -12.38 12.84
CA PRO A 131 -0.65 -13.38 13.41
C PRO A 131 -0.28 -14.41 12.33
N THR A 132 0.99 -14.77 12.23
CA THR A 132 1.44 -15.73 11.21
C THR A 132 1.26 -17.16 11.71
N PRO A 133 0.43 -17.98 11.04
CA PRO A 133 0.20 -19.37 11.46
C PRO A 133 1.45 -20.22 11.26
N LYS A 134 1.81 -20.97 12.29
CA LYS A 134 2.92 -21.91 12.33
C LYS A 134 2.40 -23.35 12.25
N PRO A 135 3.19 -24.29 11.68
CA PRO A 135 2.82 -25.70 11.67
C PRO A 135 2.45 -26.22 13.07
N GLY A 136 1.40 -27.05 13.14
CA GLY A 136 0.85 -27.62 14.37
C GLY A 136 -0.14 -26.73 15.12
N GLN A 137 -0.34 -25.48 14.70
CA GLN A 137 -1.41 -24.62 15.23
C GLN A 137 -2.74 -24.89 14.51
N THR A 138 -3.85 -24.52 15.14
CA THR A 138 -5.17 -24.49 14.48
C THR A 138 -5.47 -23.07 14.03
N ILE A 139 -5.79 -22.89 12.76
CA ILE A 139 -6.36 -21.65 12.25
C ILE A 139 -7.89 -21.79 12.20
N ILE A 140 -8.59 -20.75 12.65
CA ILE A 140 -10.06 -20.66 12.57
C ILE A 140 -10.39 -19.38 11.82
N PHE A 141 -11.04 -19.52 10.67
CA PHE A 141 -11.57 -18.41 9.89
C PHE A 141 -12.92 -17.98 10.46
N ASP A 142 -13.17 -16.67 10.49
CA ASP A 142 -14.44 -16.15 11.00
C ASP A 142 -15.60 -16.48 10.04
N GLU A 143 -15.31 -16.49 8.73
CA GLU A 143 -16.23 -16.91 7.68
C GLU A 143 -15.89 -18.33 7.21
N PRO A 144 -16.84 -19.28 7.23
CA PRO A 144 -16.62 -20.62 6.70
C PRO A 144 -16.47 -20.60 5.18
N MET A 145 -15.71 -21.56 4.66
CA MET A 145 -15.50 -21.76 3.22
C MET A 145 -16.20 -23.03 2.77
N ARG A 146 -16.94 -22.95 1.66
CA ARG A 146 -17.58 -24.09 1.00
C ARG A 146 -16.54 -24.90 0.21
N PHE A 147 -16.53 -26.22 0.42
CA PHE A 147 -15.69 -27.17 -0.29
C PHE A 147 -16.49 -27.91 -1.38
N SER A 148 -15.77 -28.58 -2.29
CA SER A 148 -16.36 -29.32 -3.41
C SER A 148 -17.22 -30.52 -3.00
N ASP A 149 -17.02 -31.01 -1.77
CA ASP A 149 -17.84 -32.06 -1.14
C ASP A 149 -19.18 -31.52 -0.59
N GLY A 150 -19.45 -30.21 -0.76
CA GLY A 150 -20.64 -29.56 -0.25
C GLY A 150 -20.58 -29.17 1.22
N SER A 151 -19.46 -29.40 1.91
CA SER A 151 -19.28 -29.03 3.32
C SER A 151 -18.81 -27.58 3.47
N ASP A 152 -19.18 -26.95 4.59
CA ASP A 152 -18.65 -25.65 5.01
C ASP A 152 -17.66 -25.85 6.15
N ARG A 153 -16.43 -25.36 5.97
CA ARG A 153 -15.35 -25.56 6.93
C ARG A 153 -14.66 -24.24 7.24
N SER A 154 -14.43 -23.98 8.52
CA SER A 154 -13.74 -22.77 9.02
C SER A 154 -12.49 -23.09 9.83
N ARG A 155 -12.29 -24.36 10.23
CA ARG A 155 -11.20 -24.78 11.12
C ARG A 155 -10.22 -25.70 10.40
N PHE A 156 -8.93 -25.40 10.51
CA PHE A 156 -7.88 -26.21 9.89
C PHE A 156 -6.63 -26.32 10.77
N GLU A 157 -5.98 -27.47 10.74
CA GLU A 157 -4.63 -27.65 11.25
C GLU A 157 -3.63 -27.06 10.24
N VAL A 158 -2.71 -26.23 10.71
CA VAL A 158 -1.67 -25.61 9.88
C VAL A 158 -0.55 -26.63 9.68
N VAL A 159 -0.19 -26.91 8.44
CA VAL A 159 0.83 -27.89 8.06
C VAL A 159 1.96 -27.21 7.29
N ALA A 160 3.19 -27.66 7.53
CA ALA A 160 4.35 -27.18 6.78
C ALA A 160 4.21 -27.53 5.29
N ASN A 161 4.57 -26.60 4.42
CA ASN A 161 4.65 -26.86 2.99
C ASN A 161 6.10 -27.16 2.61
N PRO A 162 6.46 -28.41 2.28
CA PRO A 162 7.85 -28.75 1.91
C PRO A 162 8.30 -28.07 0.61
N LYS A 163 7.35 -27.57 -0.20
CA LYS A 163 7.61 -26.96 -1.51
C LYS A 163 7.58 -25.42 -1.48
N GLY A 164 7.41 -24.77 -0.32
CA GLY A 164 7.37 -23.30 -0.28
C GLY A 164 7.05 -22.69 1.08
N LYS A 165 7.04 -21.34 1.14
CA LYS A 165 6.85 -20.58 2.39
C LYS A 165 5.38 -20.50 2.87
N THR A 166 4.42 -20.69 1.96
CA THR A 166 2.99 -20.63 2.30
C THR A 166 2.55 -21.95 2.92
N PRO A 167 1.93 -21.94 4.11
CA PRO A 167 1.48 -23.17 4.77
C PRO A 167 0.38 -23.88 3.99
N LEU A 168 0.23 -25.19 4.26
CA LEU A 168 -0.92 -25.98 3.85
C LEU A 168 -1.89 -26.10 5.03
N PHE A 169 -3.12 -26.51 4.73
CA PHE A 169 -4.19 -26.61 5.72
C PHE A 169 -4.74 -28.03 5.68
N ARG A 170 -4.78 -28.68 6.83
CA ARG A 170 -5.38 -30.01 6.98
C ARG A 170 -6.74 -29.85 7.63
N ASP A 171 -7.74 -30.42 6.98
CA ASP A 171 -9.08 -30.50 7.52
C ASP A 171 -9.12 -31.47 8.72
N PRO A 172 -9.65 -31.08 9.88
CA PRO A 172 -9.70 -31.95 11.05
C PRO A 172 -10.53 -33.21 10.85
N GLU A 173 -11.59 -33.16 10.02
CA GLU A 173 -12.53 -34.29 9.84
C GLU A 173 -12.07 -35.27 8.76
N SER A 174 -11.93 -34.82 7.51
CA SER A 174 -11.53 -35.68 6.38
C SER A 174 -10.03 -35.97 6.34
N ARG A 175 -9.22 -35.22 7.12
CA ARG A 175 -7.74 -35.24 7.09
C ARG A 175 -7.15 -34.86 5.73
N ALA A 176 -7.97 -34.41 4.77
CA ALA A 176 -7.52 -33.92 3.49
C ALA A 176 -6.64 -32.67 3.67
N ILE A 177 -5.59 -32.57 2.86
CA ILE A 177 -4.70 -31.41 2.84
C ILE A 177 -5.10 -30.53 1.65
N CYS A 178 -5.39 -29.26 1.93
CA CYS A 178 -5.76 -28.27 0.94
C CYS A 178 -4.89 -27.02 1.01
N ARG A 179 -4.97 -26.22 -0.06
CA ARG A 179 -4.46 -24.86 -0.11
C ARG A 179 -5.64 -23.92 0.07
N ILE A 180 -5.47 -22.90 0.90
CA ILE A 180 -6.43 -21.81 1.03
C ILE A 180 -5.80 -20.57 0.37
N PRO A 181 -6.21 -20.22 -0.87
CA PRO A 181 -5.68 -19.08 -1.58
C PRO A 181 -5.88 -17.79 -0.79
N ALA A 182 -4.87 -16.94 -0.76
CA ALA A 182 -4.91 -15.64 -0.09
C ALA A 182 -5.46 -15.69 1.34
N PHE A 183 -5.20 -16.77 2.11
CA PHE A 183 -5.77 -16.94 3.46
C PHE A 183 -5.53 -15.73 4.36
N ARG A 184 -4.40 -15.01 4.18
CA ARG A 184 -4.07 -13.79 4.93
C ARG A 184 -5.07 -12.65 4.72
N LYS A 185 -5.77 -12.60 3.58
CA LYS A 185 -6.81 -11.60 3.31
C LYS A 185 -8.09 -11.86 4.11
N ARG A 186 -8.32 -13.09 4.58
CA ARG A 186 -9.47 -13.43 5.42
C ARG A 186 -9.23 -12.99 6.86
N ALA A 187 -10.32 -12.81 7.60
CA ALA A 187 -10.26 -12.70 9.06
C ALA A 187 -10.10 -14.10 9.66
N TYR A 188 -9.15 -14.25 10.58
CA TYR A 188 -8.89 -15.51 11.26
C TYR A 188 -8.20 -15.29 12.60
N ARG A 189 -8.34 -16.29 13.46
CA ARG A 189 -7.60 -16.43 14.71
C ARG A 189 -6.79 -17.71 14.72
N ILE A 190 -5.74 -17.73 15.54
CA ILE A 190 -4.89 -18.89 15.73
C ILE A 190 -5.09 -19.41 17.14
N VAL A 191 -5.39 -20.71 17.25
CA VAL A 191 -5.53 -21.43 18.50
C VAL A 191 -4.34 -22.38 18.63
N HIS A 192 -3.68 -22.36 19.78
CA HIS A 192 -2.65 -23.35 20.10
C HIS A 192 -3.33 -24.68 20.44
N ALA A 193 -2.84 -25.77 19.86
CA ALA A 193 -3.36 -27.13 20.07
C ALA A 193 -3.37 -27.59 21.54
N ALA A 194 -2.69 -26.88 22.44
CA ALA A 194 -2.72 -27.14 23.88
C ALA A 194 -4.08 -26.80 24.54
N ILE A 195 -4.98 -26.10 23.87
CA ILE A 195 -6.33 -25.84 24.37
C ILE A 195 -7.28 -26.83 23.71
N VAL A 196 -7.38 -28.01 24.30
CA VAL A 196 -8.55 -28.87 24.10
C VAL A 196 -9.72 -28.16 24.77
N VAL A 197 -10.56 -27.49 23.98
CA VAL A 197 -11.88 -27.11 24.48
C VAL A 197 -12.60 -28.43 24.71
N ARG A 198 -12.71 -28.85 25.97
CA ARG A 198 -13.62 -29.93 26.35
C ARG A 198 -15.01 -29.45 25.99
N ASP A 199 -15.66 -30.15 25.07
CA ASP A 199 -17.07 -29.94 24.80
C ASP A 199 -17.84 -30.11 26.11
N ALA A 200 -18.55 -29.05 26.51
CA ALA A 200 -19.54 -29.11 27.56
C ALA A 200 -20.76 -29.85 27.00
N ALA A 201 -20.70 -31.18 26.98
CA ALA A 201 -21.84 -32.04 26.71
C ALA A 201 -21.72 -33.33 27.51
N SER A 202 -22.11 -33.28 28.79
CA SER A 202 -22.85 -34.33 29.51
C SER A 202 -23.01 -33.94 30.98
N GLY A 203 -24.23 -33.53 31.34
CA GLY A 203 -24.70 -33.26 32.69
C GLY A 203 -26.18 -32.98 32.64
#